data_AF-A0A076PYB4-F1
#
_entry.id   AF-A0A076PYB4-F1
#
_cell.length_a   1.000
_cell.length_b   1.000
_cell.length_c   1.000
_cell.angle_alpha   90.00
_cell.angle_beta   90.00
_cell.angle_gamma   90.00
#
_symmetry.space_group_name_H-M   'P 1'
#
loop_
_entity.id
_entity.type
_entity.pdbx_description
1 polymer ?
#
loop_
_entity_poly.entity_id
_entity_poly.type
_entity_poly.pdbx_seq_one_letter_code
_entity_poly.pdbx_strand_id
1 'polypeptide(L)'
;MRLDDAKLLLNGQPHADGLSRDALVLLNHQDALDYVRAIAAEQDLSAATIIDVQALLMRDLVDAKLIGSIRARPIYGCDYAPSHDPAILQSLLESIGRKAQQIHNPIEAAFFTWVNLSYLQPFNFGNGATARLAANVPLLHKNCAPLSFQGVGRADYELALSGIYQKRDVRAAVELFEFVYRKSAQSFQQ
;
A
#
# COMPACT_ATOMS: atom_id res chain seq x y z
N MET A 1 10.12 -8.88 -15.52
CA MET A 1 9.42 -8.16 -16.61
C MET A 1 9.43 -6.67 -16.30
N ARG A 2 9.65 -5.79 -17.28
CA ARG A 2 9.51 -4.33 -17.10
C ARG A 2 8.09 -3.89 -17.46
N LEU A 3 7.68 -2.70 -17.02
CA LEU A 3 6.34 -2.18 -17.31
C LEU A 3 6.09 -2.04 -18.82
N ASP A 4 7.10 -1.60 -19.58
CA ASP A 4 6.98 -1.46 -21.04
C ASP A 4 6.77 -2.81 -21.72
N ASP A 5 7.44 -3.87 -21.25
CA ASP A 5 7.23 -5.23 -21.73
C ASP A 5 5.78 -5.70 -21.45
N ALA A 6 5.25 -5.40 -20.26
CA ALA A 6 3.88 -5.73 -19.90
C ALA A 6 2.85 -4.97 -20.76
N LYS A 7 3.09 -3.68 -21.05
CA LYS A 7 2.24 -2.87 -21.93
C LYS A 7 2.29 -3.33 -23.40
N LEU A 8 3.43 -3.83 -23.87
CA LEU A 8 3.57 -4.39 -25.21
C LEU A 8 2.77 -5.70 -25.36
N LEU A 9 2.79 -6.57 -24.34
CA LEU A 9 1.98 -7.80 -24.32
C LEU A 9 0.47 -7.51 -24.45
N LEU A 10 0.04 -6.34 -23.99
CA LEU A 10 -1.33 -5.88 -24.08
C LEU A 10 -1.72 -5.31 -25.45
N ASN A 11 -0.78 -4.98 -26.35
CA ASN A 11 -1.06 -4.25 -27.60
C ASN A 11 -2.00 -3.03 -27.42
N GLY A 12 -1.93 -2.35 -26.27
CA GLY A 12 -2.82 -1.23 -25.93
C GLY A 12 -4.26 -1.62 -25.54
N GLN A 13 -4.57 -2.91 -25.42
CA GLN A 13 -5.84 -3.39 -24.85
C GLN A 13 -5.68 -3.62 -23.36
N PRO A 14 -6.63 -3.19 -22.51
CA PRO A 14 -6.42 -3.24 -21.06
C PRO A 14 -6.29 -4.66 -20.48
N HIS A 15 -6.86 -5.69 -21.14
CA HIS A 15 -6.88 -7.06 -20.61
C HIS A 15 -6.95 -8.10 -21.75
N ALA A 16 -5.79 -8.55 -22.25
CA ALA A 16 -5.75 -9.71 -23.16
C ALA A 16 -5.77 -11.02 -22.34
N ASP A 17 -6.59 -11.99 -22.75
CA ASP A 17 -6.54 -13.34 -22.21
C ASP A 17 -5.12 -13.93 -22.41
N GLY A 18 -4.54 -14.52 -21.35
CA GLY A 18 -3.23 -15.17 -21.40
C GLY A 18 -2.03 -14.35 -20.85
N LEU A 19 -2.27 -13.23 -20.17
CA LEU A 19 -1.20 -12.48 -19.49
C LEU A 19 -0.54 -13.30 -18.37
N SER A 20 0.78 -13.21 -18.28
CA SER A 20 1.51 -13.74 -17.13
C SER A 20 1.11 -13.00 -15.84
N ARG A 21 1.14 -13.71 -14.71
CA ARG A 21 0.90 -13.13 -13.39
C ARG A 21 1.77 -11.90 -13.11
N ASP A 22 3.03 -11.91 -13.54
CA ASP A 22 3.95 -10.78 -13.37
C ASP A 22 3.54 -9.55 -14.18
N ALA A 23 3.02 -9.75 -15.39
CA ALA A 23 2.47 -8.66 -16.20
C ALA A 23 1.27 -8.02 -15.50
N LEU A 24 0.32 -8.83 -15.02
CA LEU A 24 -0.86 -8.36 -14.28
C LEU A 24 -0.47 -7.57 -13.03
N VAL A 25 0.51 -8.05 -12.25
CA VAL A 25 1.01 -7.33 -11.08
C VAL A 25 1.52 -5.94 -11.47
N LEU A 26 2.32 -5.82 -12.53
CA LEU A 26 2.85 -4.53 -12.98
C LEU A 26 1.76 -3.57 -13.43
N LEU A 27 0.80 -4.06 -14.22
CA LEU A 27 -0.31 -3.26 -14.74
C LEU A 27 -1.22 -2.79 -13.60
N ASN A 28 -1.57 -3.66 -12.67
CA ASN A 28 -2.37 -3.31 -11.50
C ASN A 28 -1.68 -2.28 -10.60
N HIS A 29 -0.35 -2.35 -10.44
CA HIS A 29 0.39 -1.33 -9.69
C HIS A 29 0.39 0.03 -10.40
N GLN A 30 0.44 0.04 -11.73
CA GLN A 30 0.31 1.28 -12.52
C GLN A 30 -1.07 1.90 -12.33
N ASP A 31 -2.14 1.11 -12.51
CA ASP A 31 -3.52 1.57 -12.35
C ASP A 31 -3.79 2.07 -10.92
N ALA A 32 -3.29 1.35 -9.91
CA ALA A 32 -3.40 1.77 -8.51
C ALA A 32 -2.64 3.07 -8.22
N LEU A 33 -1.48 3.28 -8.83
CA LEU A 33 -0.73 4.53 -8.69
C LEU A 33 -1.47 5.71 -9.33
N ASP A 34 -2.04 5.51 -10.52
CA ASP A 34 -2.80 6.55 -11.22
C ASP A 34 -4.09 6.90 -10.47
N TYR A 35 -4.78 5.90 -9.91
CA TYR A 35 -5.89 6.12 -8.98
C TYR A 35 -5.45 6.93 -7.75
N VAL A 36 -4.34 6.55 -7.09
CA VAL A 36 -3.83 7.27 -5.91
C VAL A 36 -3.49 8.73 -6.24
N ARG A 37 -2.95 9.01 -7.43
CA ARG A 37 -2.69 10.39 -7.89
C ARG A 37 -3.96 11.18 -8.10
N ALA A 38 -4.95 10.59 -8.79
CA ALA A 38 -6.22 11.25 -9.06
C ALA A 38 -6.98 11.54 -7.76
N ILE A 39 -7.10 10.55 -6.88
CA ILE A 39 -7.88 10.69 -5.65
C ILE A 39 -7.25 11.67 -4.67
N ALA A 40 -5.91 11.69 -4.57
CA ALA A 40 -5.20 12.61 -3.68
C ALA A 40 -5.35 14.08 -4.12
N ALA A 41 -5.63 14.35 -5.39
CA ALA A 41 -5.91 15.71 -5.86
C ALA A 41 -7.25 16.24 -5.34
N GLU A 42 -8.19 15.36 -5.02
CA GLU A 42 -9.56 15.72 -4.64
C GLU A 42 -9.81 15.59 -3.14
N GLN A 43 -9.24 14.57 -2.49
CA GLN A 43 -9.52 14.25 -1.10
C GLN A 43 -8.33 13.59 -0.38
N ASP A 44 -8.36 13.69 0.95
CA ASP A 44 -7.40 13.02 1.82
C ASP A 44 -7.76 11.53 2.02
N LEU A 45 -6.87 10.76 2.64
CA LEU A 45 -6.99 9.31 2.80
C LEU A 45 -8.27 8.91 3.54
N SER A 46 -8.98 7.91 3.03
CA SER A 46 -10.14 7.29 3.69
C SER A 46 -10.06 5.77 3.66
N ALA A 47 -10.88 5.08 4.46
CA ALA A 47 -10.99 3.62 4.38
C ALA A 47 -11.43 3.14 3.00
N ALA A 48 -12.35 3.86 2.34
CA ALA A 48 -12.77 3.56 0.98
C ALA A 48 -11.59 3.63 0.00
N THR A 49 -10.77 4.69 0.09
CA THR A 49 -9.55 4.83 -0.71
C THR A 49 -8.58 3.65 -0.48
N ILE A 50 -8.42 3.19 0.76
CA ILE A 50 -7.53 2.07 1.07
C ILE A 50 -8.07 0.75 0.48
N ILE A 51 -9.39 0.54 0.54
CA ILE A 51 -10.08 -0.60 -0.05
C ILE A 51 -9.92 -0.59 -1.59
N ASP A 52 -10.16 0.55 -2.23
CA ASP A 52 -10.02 0.71 -3.69
C ASP A 52 -8.59 0.44 -4.16
N VAL A 53 -7.58 0.93 -3.43
CA VAL A 53 -6.18 0.62 -3.71
C VAL A 53 -5.92 -0.89 -3.65
N GLN A 54 -6.45 -1.59 -2.64
CA GLN A 54 -6.31 -3.05 -2.59
C GLN A 54 -7.05 -3.74 -3.74
N ALA A 55 -8.23 -3.24 -4.09
CA ALA A 55 -9.04 -3.81 -5.16
C ALA A 55 -8.31 -3.74 -6.50
N LEU A 56 -7.75 -2.57 -6.83
CA LEU A 56 -6.95 -2.36 -8.05
C LEU A 56 -5.71 -3.24 -8.05
N LEU A 57 -4.98 -3.30 -6.94
CA LEU A 57 -3.78 -4.12 -6.83
C LEU A 57 -4.05 -5.61 -7.07
N MET A 58 -5.16 -6.14 -6.54
CA MET A 58 -5.48 -7.57 -6.54
C MET A 58 -6.41 -8.01 -7.67
N ARG A 59 -6.87 -7.09 -8.52
CA ARG A 59 -7.72 -7.36 -9.69
C ARG A 59 -7.13 -8.48 -10.54
N ASP A 60 -7.94 -9.50 -10.85
CA ASP A 60 -7.59 -10.67 -11.66
C ASP A 60 -6.41 -11.52 -11.14
N LEU A 61 -5.90 -11.26 -9.92
CA LEU A 61 -4.84 -12.03 -9.28
C LEU A 61 -5.37 -13.03 -8.25
N VAL A 62 -6.58 -12.81 -7.73
CA VAL A 62 -7.23 -13.59 -6.67
C VAL A 62 -8.72 -13.75 -6.97
N ASP A 63 -9.41 -14.61 -6.21
CA ASP A 63 -10.87 -14.74 -6.29
C ASP A 63 -11.53 -13.36 -6.09
N ALA A 64 -12.45 -13.01 -7.00
CA ALA A 64 -13.16 -11.73 -7.00
C ALA A 64 -13.83 -11.40 -5.66
N LYS A 65 -14.26 -12.41 -4.89
CA LYS A 65 -14.86 -12.23 -3.56
C LYS A 65 -13.88 -11.70 -2.51
N LEU A 66 -12.57 -11.84 -2.76
CA LEU A 66 -11.52 -11.41 -1.84
C LEU A 66 -11.03 -9.98 -2.13
N ILE A 67 -11.35 -9.45 -3.31
CA ILE A 67 -10.99 -8.11 -3.77
C ILE A 67 -11.83 -7.08 -3.01
N GLY A 68 -11.18 -6.09 -2.39
CA GLY A 68 -11.78 -5.07 -1.54
C GLY A 68 -12.38 -5.58 -0.22
N SER A 69 -12.30 -6.88 0.06
CA SER A 69 -12.96 -7.49 1.22
C SER A 69 -12.09 -7.50 2.47
N ILE A 70 -12.69 -7.15 3.61
CA ILE A 70 -12.07 -7.37 4.92
C ILE A 70 -11.98 -8.88 5.19
N ARG A 71 -10.81 -9.35 5.62
CA ARG A 71 -10.61 -10.78 5.89
C ARG A 71 -11.42 -11.24 7.11
N ALA A 72 -11.92 -12.47 7.03
CA ALA A 72 -12.51 -13.20 8.15
C ALA A 72 -11.63 -14.36 8.64
N ARG A 73 -10.43 -14.49 8.07
CA ARG A 73 -9.47 -15.54 8.42
C ARG A 73 -8.20 -14.91 9.02
N PRO A 74 -7.46 -15.64 9.86
CA PRO A 74 -6.13 -15.22 10.29
C PRO A 74 -5.18 -15.03 9.11
N ILE A 75 -4.12 -14.25 9.33
CA ILE A 75 -2.98 -14.20 8.43
C ILE A 75 -2.12 -15.43 8.72
N TYR A 76 -1.73 -16.15 7.67
CA TYR A 76 -0.89 -17.34 7.77
C TYR A 76 0.54 -17.02 7.30
N GLY A 77 1.51 -17.80 7.79
CA GLY A 77 2.90 -17.72 7.31
C GLY A 77 3.79 -16.70 8.04
N CYS A 78 3.36 -16.18 9.19
CA CYS A 78 4.23 -15.45 10.11
C CYS A 78 3.75 -15.64 11.57
N ASP A 79 4.64 -15.42 12.53
CA ASP A 79 4.32 -15.51 13.98
C ASP A 79 3.47 -14.33 14.49
N TYR A 80 3.11 -13.42 13.59
CA TYR A 80 2.27 -12.28 13.90
C TYR A 80 0.80 -12.60 13.64
N ALA A 81 -0.01 -12.55 14.70
CA ALA A 81 -1.43 -12.87 14.67
C ALA A 81 -2.29 -11.65 15.07
N PRO A 82 -2.55 -10.70 14.14
CA PRO A 82 -3.50 -9.61 14.39
C PRO A 82 -4.92 -10.14 14.58
N SER A 83 -5.83 -9.28 15.09
CA SER A 83 -7.27 -9.58 15.16
C SER A 83 -7.77 -10.15 13.83
N HIS A 84 -8.67 -11.13 13.88
CA HIS A 84 -9.31 -11.73 12.71
C HIS A 84 -10.83 -11.54 12.71
N ASP A 85 -11.35 -10.74 13.64
CA ASP A 85 -12.74 -10.33 13.66
C ASP A 85 -12.96 -9.24 12.59
N PRO A 86 -13.79 -9.51 11.55
CA PRO A 86 -14.04 -8.55 10.47
C PRO A 86 -14.58 -7.21 10.96
N ALA A 87 -15.43 -7.20 11.99
CA ALA A 87 -16.02 -5.97 12.50
C ALA A 87 -14.96 -5.08 13.18
N ILE A 88 -14.05 -5.70 13.93
CA ILE A 88 -12.91 -4.99 14.53
C ILE A 88 -11.96 -4.48 13.44
N LEU A 89 -11.65 -5.30 12.44
CA LEU A 89 -10.76 -4.92 11.34
C LEU A 89 -11.33 -3.74 10.54
N GLN A 90 -12.62 -3.78 10.20
CA GLN A 90 -13.32 -2.69 9.52
C GLN A 90 -13.27 -1.41 10.35
N SER A 91 -13.61 -1.48 11.64
CA SER A 91 -13.60 -0.32 12.53
C SER A 91 -12.20 0.30 12.68
N LEU A 92 -11.16 -0.53 12.81
CA LEU A 92 -9.78 -0.07 12.88
C LEU A 92 -9.30 0.54 11.56
N LEU A 93 -9.68 -0.03 10.42
CA LEU A 93 -9.34 0.52 9.10
C LEU A 93 -9.92 1.93 8.93
N GLU A 94 -11.19 2.12 9.30
CA GLU A 94 -11.84 3.43 9.31
C GLU A 94 -11.16 4.39 10.29
N SER A 95 -10.76 3.91 11.47
CA SER A 95 -10.02 4.70 12.44
C SER A 95 -8.66 5.14 11.92
N ILE A 96 -7.95 4.29 11.17
CA ILE A 96 -6.69 4.64 10.52
C ILE A 96 -6.91 5.75 9.51
N GLY A 97 -7.90 5.62 8.62
CA GLY A 97 -8.23 6.66 7.64
C GLY A 97 -8.54 8.00 8.31
N ARG A 98 -9.46 8.02 9.27
CA ARG A 98 -9.80 9.23 10.04
C ARG A 98 -8.60 9.83 10.78
N LYS A 99 -7.74 8.99 11.37
CA LYS A 99 -6.58 9.47 12.12
C LYS A 99 -5.52 10.07 11.20
N ALA A 100 -5.29 9.48 10.02
CA ALA A 100 -4.36 10.02 9.03
C ALA A 100 -4.74 11.43 8.61
N GLN A 101 -6.04 11.69 8.36
CA GLN A 101 -6.57 13.02 8.01
C GLN A 101 -6.35 14.09 9.11
N GLN A 102 -6.22 13.67 10.36
CA GLN A 102 -5.99 14.57 11.50
C GLN A 102 -4.50 14.89 11.72
N ILE A 103 -3.59 14.20 11.03
CA ILE A 103 -2.15 14.45 11.16
C ILE A 103 -1.76 15.54 10.16
N HIS A 104 -1.46 16.74 10.67
CA HIS A 104 -1.18 17.90 9.84
C HIS A 104 0.08 17.77 8.97
N ASN A 105 1.10 17.09 9.48
CA ASN A 105 2.34 16.86 8.73
C ASN A 105 2.13 15.68 7.75
N PRO A 106 2.19 15.90 6.42
CA PRO A 106 1.92 14.85 5.44
C PRO A 106 2.92 13.68 5.51
N ILE A 107 4.16 13.94 5.92
CA ILE A 107 5.20 12.91 6.08
C ILE A 107 4.86 12.01 7.25
N GLU A 108 4.44 12.59 8.39
CA GLU A 108 3.98 11.83 9.55
C GLU A 108 2.69 11.06 9.25
N ALA A 109 1.76 11.66 8.51
CA ALA A 109 0.51 11.01 8.10
C ALA A 109 0.79 9.79 7.19
N ALA A 110 1.75 9.91 6.27
CA ALA A 110 2.20 8.82 5.41
C ALA A 110 2.89 7.70 6.20
N PHE A 111 3.80 8.05 7.11
CA PHE A 111 4.47 7.08 7.98
C PHE A 111 3.45 6.35 8.87
N PHE A 112 2.54 7.10 9.50
CA PHE A 112 1.43 6.55 10.29
C PHE A 112 0.59 5.57 9.45
N THR A 113 0.22 5.95 8.23
CA THR A 113 -0.57 5.12 7.31
C THR A 113 0.16 3.82 7.00
N TRP A 114 1.43 3.89 6.58
CA TRP A 114 2.21 2.71 6.22
C TRP A 114 2.34 1.74 7.40
N VAL A 115 2.73 2.23 8.58
CA VAL A 115 2.95 1.40 9.77
C VAL A 115 1.65 0.75 10.24
N ASN A 116 0.59 1.54 10.41
CA ASN A 116 -0.66 1.03 10.98
C ASN A 116 -1.40 0.10 10.03
N LEU A 117 -1.37 0.35 8.71
CA LEU A 117 -1.93 -0.60 7.75
C LEU A 117 -1.11 -1.89 7.66
N SER A 118 0.23 -1.78 7.71
CA SER A 118 1.11 -2.96 7.75
C SER A 118 0.85 -3.80 9.00
N TYR A 119 0.57 -3.16 10.14
CA TYR A 119 0.21 -3.84 11.38
C TYR A 119 -1.22 -4.43 11.31
N LEU A 120 -2.21 -3.69 10.84
CA LEU A 120 -3.60 -4.14 10.81
C LEU A 120 -3.83 -5.35 9.89
N GLN A 121 -3.19 -5.33 8.72
CA GLN A 121 -3.35 -6.32 7.64
C GLN A 121 -4.83 -6.68 7.39
N PRO A 122 -5.68 -5.72 7.00
CA PRO A 122 -7.14 -5.94 6.96
C PRO A 122 -7.61 -6.87 5.83
N PHE A 123 -6.78 -7.14 4.83
CA PHE A 123 -7.16 -7.89 3.63
C PHE A 123 -6.57 -9.31 3.61
N ASN A 124 -7.15 -10.18 2.79
CA ASN A 124 -6.60 -11.53 2.57
C ASN A 124 -5.28 -11.50 1.81
N PHE A 125 -5.14 -10.58 0.85
CA PHE A 125 -3.97 -10.43 0.00
C PHE A 125 -3.67 -8.94 -0.25
N GLY A 126 -2.42 -8.64 -0.60
CA GLY A 126 -2.03 -7.29 -1.02
C GLY A 126 -1.68 -6.31 0.10
N ASN A 127 -1.80 -6.67 1.38
CA ASN A 127 -1.63 -5.76 2.53
C ASN A 127 -0.36 -4.88 2.45
N GLY A 128 0.80 -5.48 2.17
CA GLY A 128 2.05 -4.72 2.09
C GLY A 128 2.11 -3.75 0.90
N ALA A 129 1.56 -4.13 -0.26
CA ALA A 129 1.48 -3.25 -1.42
C ALA A 129 0.46 -2.12 -1.20
N THR A 130 -0.70 -2.45 -0.64
CA THR A 130 -1.74 -1.48 -0.26
C THR A 130 -1.21 -0.49 0.75
N ALA A 131 -0.52 -0.93 1.81
CA ALA A 131 0.04 -0.03 2.82
C ALA A 131 1.04 0.96 2.24
N ARG A 132 1.92 0.53 1.33
CA ARG A 132 2.91 1.39 0.67
C ARG A 132 2.26 2.38 -0.31
N LEU A 133 1.28 1.95 -1.10
CA LEU A 133 0.60 2.85 -2.04
C LEU A 133 -0.36 3.81 -1.33
N ALA A 134 -1.16 3.35 -0.38
CA ALA A 134 -2.09 4.22 0.37
C ALA A 134 -1.35 5.30 1.18
N ALA A 135 -0.12 5.01 1.66
CA ALA A 135 0.72 6.00 2.32
C ALA A 135 1.14 7.18 1.41
N ASN A 136 0.96 7.08 0.10
CA ASN A 136 1.19 8.20 -0.81
C ASN A 136 0.04 9.22 -0.83
N VAL A 137 -1.19 8.85 -0.43
CA VAL A 137 -2.34 9.77 -0.50
C VAL A 137 -2.10 11.03 0.33
N PRO A 138 -1.68 10.97 1.61
CA PRO A 138 -1.43 12.18 2.40
C PRO A 138 -0.30 13.05 1.83
N LEU A 139 0.74 12.44 1.23
CA LEU A 139 1.86 13.16 0.61
C LEU A 139 1.37 13.93 -0.62
N LEU A 140 0.74 13.24 -1.55
CA LEU A 140 0.28 13.81 -2.80
C LEU A 140 -0.81 14.86 -2.58
N HIS A 141 -1.71 14.62 -1.60
CA HIS A 141 -2.74 15.59 -1.24
C HIS A 141 -2.18 16.93 -0.74
N LYS A 142 -0.96 16.92 -0.20
CA LYS A 142 -0.21 18.12 0.20
C LYS A 142 0.92 18.49 -0.77
N ASN A 143 0.87 18.00 -2.01
CA ASN A 143 1.87 18.26 -3.06
C ASN A 143 3.32 17.91 -2.67
N CYS A 144 3.49 16.92 -1.80
CA CYS A 144 4.80 16.38 -1.43
C CYS A 144 5.23 15.26 -2.39
N ALA A 145 6.54 15.01 -2.45
CA ALA A 145 7.10 13.92 -3.24
C ALA A 145 6.48 12.56 -2.84
N PRO A 146 6.14 11.68 -3.81
CA PRO A 146 5.61 10.37 -3.51
C PRO A 146 6.68 9.44 -2.90
N LEU A 147 6.28 8.64 -1.94
CA LEU A 147 7.04 7.56 -1.33
C LEU A 147 7.27 6.39 -2.31
N SER A 148 8.52 6.02 -2.52
CA SER A 148 8.92 4.85 -3.32
C SER A 148 9.87 3.95 -2.56
N PHE A 149 9.51 2.67 -2.42
CA PHE A 149 10.38 1.63 -1.84
C PHE A 149 11.28 0.99 -2.90
N GLN A 150 11.42 1.59 -4.07
CA GLN A 150 12.29 1.09 -5.13
C GLN A 150 13.75 1.06 -4.65
N GLY A 151 14.41 -0.08 -4.85
CA GLY A 151 15.81 -0.27 -4.44
C GLY A 151 16.01 -0.51 -2.93
N VAL A 152 14.93 -0.68 -2.16
CA VAL A 152 15.02 -1.16 -0.78
C VAL A 152 15.33 -2.65 -0.77
N GLY A 153 16.35 -3.05 -0.01
CA GLY A 153 16.69 -4.45 0.20
C GLY A 153 15.55 -5.19 0.90
N ARG A 154 15.28 -6.43 0.47
CA ARG A 154 14.25 -7.27 1.08
C ARG A 154 14.46 -7.44 2.59
N ALA A 155 15.72 -7.66 3.01
CA ALA A 155 16.08 -7.83 4.41
C ALA A 155 15.79 -6.58 5.26
N ASP A 156 16.05 -5.39 4.74
CA ASP A 156 15.78 -4.12 5.45
C ASP A 156 14.29 -3.90 5.65
N TYR A 157 13.49 -4.20 4.61
CA TYR A 157 12.04 -4.11 4.70
C TYR A 157 11.46 -5.15 5.68
N GLU A 158 11.94 -6.39 5.63
CA GLU A 158 11.52 -7.45 6.56
C GLU A 158 11.92 -7.12 8.01
N LEU A 159 13.10 -6.52 8.24
CA LEU A 159 13.53 -6.06 9.56
C LEU A 159 12.60 -4.97 10.11
N ALA A 160 12.26 -3.97 9.30
CA ALA A 160 11.32 -2.91 9.68
C ALA A 160 9.96 -3.49 10.07
N LEU A 161 9.40 -4.39 9.25
CA LEU A 161 8.12 -5.05 9.53
C LEU A 161 8.18 -5.94 10.77
N SER A 162 9.27 -6.69 10.98
CA SER A 162 9.44 -7.53 12.16
C SER A 162 9.41 -6.73 13.46
N GLY A 163 10.06 -5.56 13.49
CA GLY A 163 9.99 -4.62 14.62
C GLY A 163 8.56 -4.18 14.94
N ILE A 164 7.80 -3.81 13.89
CA ILE A 164 6.39 -3.41 14.00
C ILE A 164 5.55 -4.58 14.57
N TYR A 165 5.70 -5.77 14.02
CA TYR A 165 4.85 -6.93 14.32
C TYR A 165 5.11 -7.53 15.70
N GLN A 166 6.38 -7.78 16.01
CA GLN A 166 6.75 -8.57 17.20
C GLN A 166 6.97 -7.71 18.43
N LYS A 167 7.52 -6.50 18.24
CA LYS A 167 7.98 -5.65 19.34
C LYS A 167 7.15 -4.37 19.50
N ARG A 168 6.27 -4.07 18.54
CA ARG A 168 5.61 -2.75 18.42
C ARG A 168 6.64 -1.62 18.45
N ASP A 169 7.81 -1.89 17.88
CA ASP A 169 8.97 -1.01 17.84
C ASP A 169 9.15 -0.51 16.42
N VAL A 170 8.93 0.78 16.23
CA VAL A 170 8.93 1.42 14.92
C VAL A 170 10.29 1.99 14.53
N ARG A 171 11.35 1.85 15.34
CA ARG A 171 12.66 2.49 15.07
C ARG A 171 13.25 2.11 13.71
N ALA A 172 13.31 0.82 13.40
CA ALA A 172 13.78 0.35 12.09
C ALA A 172 12.86 0.81 10.94
N ALA A 173 11.56 0.95 11.20
CA ALA A 173 10.62 1.48 10.23
C ALA A 173 10.85 2.98 9.99
N VAL A 174 11.15 3.77 11.03
CA VAL A 174 11.51 5.19 10.91
C VAL A 174 12.76 5.35 10.05
N GLU A 175 13.83 4.60 10.35
CA GLU A 175 15.09 4.65 9.60
C GLU A 175 14.87 4.32 8.12
N LEU A 176 14.13 3.24 7.83
CA LEU A 176 13.82 2.86 6.47
C LEU A 176 12.96 3.92 5.77
N PHE A 177 11.91 4.41 6.42
CA PHE A 177 11.00 5.41 5.86
C PHE A 177 11.73 6.72 5.55
N GLU A 178 12.55 7.20 6.46
CA GLU A 178 13.36 8.39 6.26
C GLU A 178 14.29 8.24 5.04
N PHE A 179 14.98 7.10 4.96
CA PHE A 179 15.88 6.81 3.83
C PHE A 179 15.15 6.84 2.49
N VAL A 180 14.01 6.15 2.38
CA VAL A 180 13.25 6.12 1.12
C VAL A 180 12.64 7.47 0.79
N TYR A 181 12.12 8.18 1.79
CA TYR A 181 11.46 9.46 1.56
C TYR A 181 12.48 10.54 1.16
N ARG A 182 13.66 10.55 1.77
CA ARG A 182 14.75 11.46 1.38
C ARG A 182 15.18 11.24 -0.07
N LYS A 183 15.28 9.99 -0.52
CA LYS A 183 15.55 9.66 -1.93
C LYS A 183 14.44 10.15 -2.86
N SER A 184 13.19 9.86 -2.53
CA SER A 184 12.02 10.35 -3.28
C SER A 184 12.02 11.88 -3.42
N ALA A 185 12.25 12.60 -2.33
CA ALA A 185 12.23 14.06 -2.30
C ALA A 185 13.33 14.68 -3.18
N GLN A 186 14.53 14.08 -3.19
CA GLN A 186 15.63 14.53 -4.04
C GLN A 186 15.33 14.36 -5.55
N SER A 187 14.65 13.27 -5.92
CA SER A 187 14.27 13.02 -7.31
C SER A 187 13.04 13.81 -7.77
N PHE A 188 12.25 14.36 -6.84
CA PHE A 188 11.02 15.10 -7.15
C PHE A 188 11.24 16.59 -7.43
N GLN A 189 12.39 17.14 -7.03
CA GLN A 189 12.79 18.52 -7.33
C GLN A 189 13.50 18.69 -8.69
N GLN A 190 13.51 17.64 -9.52
CA GLN A 190 14.04 17.64 -10.89
C GLN A 190 12.89 17.50 -11.88
#